data_AF-A0A4Q3YY88-F1
#
_entry.id   AF-A0A4Q3YY88-F1
#
_cell.length_a   1.000
_cell.length_b   1.000
_cell.length_c   1.000
_cell.angle_alpha   90.00
_cell.angle_beta   90.00
_cell.angle_gamma   90.00
#
_symmetry.space_group_name_H-M   'P 1'
#
loop_
_entity.id
_entity.type
_entity.pdbx_description
1 polymer ?
#
loop_
_entity_poly.entity_id
_entity_poly.type
_entity_poly.pdbx_seq_one_letter_code
_entity_poly.pdbx_strand_id
1 'polypeptide(L)'
;MNTTQVMNLSDEVAELELIPNEGKLEHLKNRVINTGGTWDLPSADGETYQPLICSIQLHGIYAMAERLDELPKNWRRAALNVLEAHREAAVAE
;
A
#
# COMPACT_ATOMS: atom_id res chain seq x y z
N MET A 1 9.00 8.91 -9.82
CA MET A 1 7.72 9.62 -9.53
C MET A 1 7.94 11.12 -9.63
N ASN A 2 6.88 11.89 -9.91
CA ASN A 2 6.93 13.35 -9.80
C ASN A 2 6.72 13.82 -8.34
N THR A 3 6.98 15.09 -8.05
CA THR A 3 6.91 15.66 -6.68
C THR A 3 5.54 15.47 -6.03
N THR A 4 4.45 15.65 -6.78
CA THR A 4 3.09 15.46 -6.28
C THR A 4 2.81 14.01 -5.88
N GLN A 5 3.30 13.04 -6.66
CA GLN A 5 3.18 11.62 -6.33
C GLN A 5 3.98 11.26 -5.07
N VAL A 6 5.17 11.86 -4.88
CA VAL A 6 5.99 11.64 -3.67
C VAL A 6 5.31 12.23 -2.43
N MET A 7 4.73 13.42 -2.53
CA MET A 7 3.95 14.04 -1.45
C MET A 7 2.73 13.18 -1.08
N ASN A 8 1.93 12.77 -2.07
CA ASN A 8 0.77 11.91 -1.84
C ASN A 8 1.16 10.56 -1.19
N LEU A 9 2.27 9.96 -1.62
CA LEU A 9 2.77 8.71 -1.02
C LEU A 9 3.23 8.92 0.43
N SER A 10 3.87 10.05 0.73
CA SER A 10 4.30 10.39 2.08
C SER A 10 3.11 10.59 3.02
N ASP A 11 2.09 11.32 2.57
CA ASP A 11 0.87 11.56 3.34
C ASP A 11 0.12 10.25 3.61
N GLU A 12 0.02 9.38 2.59
CA GLU A 12 -0.58 8.05 2.73
C GLU A 12 0.12 7.18 3.77
N VAL A 13 1.47 7.18 3.79
CA VAL A 13 2.23 6.44 4.79
C VAL A 13 1.99 7.00 6.19
N ALA A 14 1.94 8.32 6.33
CA ALA A 14 1.67 8.97 7.62
C ALA A 14 0.26 8.66 8.13
N GLU A 15 -0.75 8.73 7.27
CA GLU A 15 -2.13 8.33 7.60
C GLU A 15 -2.19 6.87 8.06
N LEU A 16 -1.56 5.97 7.30
CA LEU A 16 -1.53 4.54 7.62
C LEU A 16 -0.87 4.23 8.97
N GLU A 17 0.09 5.04 9.42
CA GLU A 17 0.74 4.89 10.73
C GLU A 17 -0.15 5.29 11.91
N LEU A 18 -1.09 6.22 11.70
CA LEU A 18 -2.04 6.66 12.72
C LEU A 18 -3.20 5.68 12.93
N ILE A 19 -3.42 4.77 11.97
CA ILE A 19 -4.51 3.81 12.00
C ILE A 19 -4.12 2.57 12.84
N PRO A 20 -4.97 2.09 13.75
CA PRO A 20 -4.76 0.81 14.44
C PRO A 20 -4.58 -0.34 13.45
N ASN A 21 -3.75 -1.34 13.78
CA ASN A 21 -3.42 -2.43 12.84
C ASN A 21 -4.65 -3.10 12.21
N GLU A 22 -5.73 -3.29 12.97
CA GLU A 22 -7.00 -3.87 12.53
C GLU A 22 -7.69 -3.05 11.43
N GLY A 23 -7.50 -1.72 11.39
CA GLY A 23 -8.11 -0.83 10.41
C GLY A 23 -7.27 -0.58 9.16
N LYS A 24 -5.98 -0.97 9.15
CA LYS A 24 -5.06 -0.62 8.06
C LYS A 24 -5.42 -1.26 6.74
N LEU A 25 -5.87 -2.52 6.77
CA LEU A 25 -6.25 -3.23 5.55
C LEU A 25 -7.48 -2.59 4.90
N GLU A 26 -8.49 -2.27 5.70
CA GLU A 26 -9.72 -1.62 5.21
C GLU A 26 -9.43 -0.19 4.71
N HIS A 27 -8.53 0.53 5.38
CA HIS A 27 -8.07 1.83 4.88
C HIS A 27 -7.43 1.70 3.49
N LEU A 28 -6.42 0.83 3.33
CA LEU A 28 -5.76 0.62 2.04
C LEU A 28 -6.73 0.19 0.94
N LYS A 29 -7.73 -0.64 1.27
CA LYS A 29 -8.79 -1.05 0.35
C LYS A 29 -9.59 0.15 -0.15
N ASN A 30 -10.05 0.98 0.79
CA ASN A 30 -10.80 2.19 0.47
C ASN A 30 -9.96 3.16 -0.39
N ARG A 31 -8.66 3.22 -0.15
CA ARG A 31 -7.75 4.07 -0.92
C ARG A 31 -7.59 3.57 -2.35
N VAL A 32 -7.42 2.26 -2.57
CA VAL A 32 -7.40 1.68 -3.93
C VAL A 32 -8.73 1.89 -4.66
N ILE A 33 -9.87 1.72 -4.00
CA ILE A 33 -11.19 1.97 -4.60
C ILE A 33 -11.34 3.43 -5.04
N ASN A 34 -10.90 4.38 -4.22
CA ASN A 34 -11.13 5.81 -4.45
C ASN A 34 -10.08 6.48 -5.34
N THR A 35 -8.83 5.99 -5.34
CA THR A 35 -7.71 6.62 -6.04
C THR A 35 -7.19 5.80 -7.23
N GLY A 36 -7.70 4.58 -7.41
CA GLY A 36 -7.25 3.63 -8.42
C GLY A 36 -6.06 2.79 -7.94
N GLY A 37 -5.87 1.65 -8.60
CA GLY A 37 -4.87 0.67 -8.23
C GLY A 37 -5.33 -0.75 -8.52
N THR A 38 -4.64 -1.73 -7.92
CA THR A 38 -4.97 -3.15 -8.02
C THR A 38 -5.17 -3.71 -6.63
N TRP A 39 -6.19 -4.56 -6.48
CA TRP A 39 -6.58 -5.15 -5.21
C TRP A 39 -7.05 -6.59 -5.42
N ASP A 40 -6.17 -7.54 -5.12
CA ASP A 40 -6.44 -8.98 -5.28
C ASP A 40 -6.55 -9.61 -3.88
N LEU A 41 -7.76 -9.57 -3.32
CA LEU A 41 -8.07 -10.16 -2.01
C LEU A 41 -9.13 -11.24 -2.11
N PRO A 42 -9.20 -12.15 -1.12
CA PRO A 42 -10.28 -13.12 -1.05
C PRO A 42 -11.65 -12.45 -1.06
N SER A 43 -12.62 -13.12 -1.67
CA SER A 43 -14.02 -12.69 -1.63
C SER A 43 -14.53 -12.64 -0.19
N ALA A 44 -15.51 -11.76 0.08
CA ALA A 44 -16.05 -11.59 1.43
C ALA A 44 -16.73 -12.85 1.98
N ASP A 45 -17.24 -13.70 1.10
CA ASP A 45 -17.79 -15.02 1.43
C ASP A 45 -16.72 -16.08 1.72
N GLY A 46 -15.45 -15.80 1.40
CA GLY A 46 -14.35 -16.75 1.51
C GLY A 46 -14.47 -17.97 0.60
N GLU A 47 -15.43 -18.06 -0.31
CA GLU A 47 -15.65 -19.27 -1.14
C GLU A 47 -15.49 -19.01 -2.63
N THR A 48 -15.83 -17.80 -3.09
CA THR A 48 -15.83 -17.46 -4.52
C THR A 48 -14.43 -17.23 -5.08
N TYR A 49 -13.56 -16.57 -4.31
CA TYR A 49 -12.20 -16.27 -4.70
C TYR A 49 -11.30 -16.32 -3.48
N GLN A 50 -10.30 -17.20 -3.50
CA GLN A 50 -9.24 -17.28 -2.51
C GLN A 50 -7.89 -17.31 -3.22
N PRO A 51 -7.26 -16.15 -3.43
CA PRO A 51 -5.94 -16.12 -4.03
C PRO A 51 -4.93 -16.80 -3.10
N LEU A 52 -4.02 -17.58 -3.69
CA LEU A 52 -2.88 -18.14 -2.96
C LEU A 52 -1.96 -17.03 -2.39
N ILE A 53 -1.87 -15.91 -3.11
CA ILE A 53 -1.10 -14.73 -2.74
C ILE A 53 -2.00 -13.52 -2.93
N CYS A 54 -2.20 -12.76 -1.85
CA CYS A 54 -2.92 -11.51 -1.90
C CYS A 54 -2.00 -10.39 -2.39
N SER A 55 -2.53 -9.42 -3.14
CA SER A 55 -1.75 -8.24 -3.58
C SER A 55 -2.50 -6.93 -3.54
N ILE A 56 -1.72 -5.86 -3.38
CA ILE A 56 -2.15 -4.47 -3.44
C ILE A 56 -1.19 -3.66 -4.31
N GLN A 57 -1.75 -2.81 -5.17
CA GLN A 57 -1.04 -1.72 -5.84
C GLN A 57 -1.72 -0.38 -5.52
N LEU A 58 -0.98 0.55 -4.91
CA LEU A 58 -1.46 1.90 -4.59
C LEU A 58 -0.31 2.90 -4.76
N HIS A 59 -0.57 4.06 -5.37
CA HIS A 59 0.46 5.07 -5.70
C HIS A 59 1.65 4.53 -6.53
N GLY A 60 1.43 3.49 -7.33
CA GLY A 60 2.50 2.80 -8.06
C GLY A 60 3.37 1.88 -7.20
N ILE A 61 3.07 1.75 -5.90
CA ILE A 61 3.73 0.85 -4.97
C ILE A 61 2.99 -0.48 -4.94
N TYR A 62 3.72 -1.55 -5.18
CA TYR A 62 3.20 -2.92 -5.21
C TYR A 62 3.66 -3.71 -3.99
N ALA A 63 2.74 -4.48 -3.39
CA ALA A 63 3.05 -5.42 -2.32
C ALA A 63 2.20 -6.69 -2.43
N MET A 64 2.80 -7.79 -1.99
CA MET A 64 2.19 -9.12 -1.93
C MET A 64 2.32 -9.69 -0.52
N ALA A 65 1.40 -10.57 -0.13
CA ALA A 65 1.53 -11.41 1.05
C ALA A 65 0.67 -12.68 0.92
N GLU A 66 1.08 -13.76 1.59
CA GLU A 66 0.25 -14.96 1.74
C GLU A 66 -0.91 -14.73 2.71
N ARG A 67 -0.70 -13.86 3.71
CA ARG A 67 -1.72 -13.48 4.68
C ARG A 67 -2.16 -12.03 4.52
N LEU A 68 -3.47 -11.82 4.63
CA LEU A 68 -4.09 -10.50 4.52
C LEU A 68 -3.56 -9.47 5.52
N ASP A 69 -3.26 -9.89 6.75
CA ASP A 69 -2.79 -9.01 7.82
C ASP A 69 -1.34 -8.54 7.63
N GLU A 70 -0.58 -9.21 6.76
CA GLU A 70 0.79 -8.82 6.41
C GLU A 70 0.85 -7.78 5.29
N LEU A 71 -0.20 -7.64 4.48
CA LEU A 71 -0.24 -6.72 3.35
C LEU A 71 0.03 -5.26 3.75
N PRO A 72 -0.62 -4.69 4.79
CA PRO A 72 -0.36 -3.31 5.16
C PRO A 72 1.09 -3.05 5.59
N LYS A 73 1.69 -4.03 6.27
CA LYS A 73 3.11 -3.97 6.68
C LYS A 73 4.03 -4.02 5.45
N ASN A 74 3.77 -4.93 4.51
CA ASN A 74 4.58 -5.09 3.31
C ASN A 74 4.48 -3.86 2.40
N TRP A 75 3.26 -3.33 2.22
CA TRP A 75 3.03 -2.12 1.44
C TRP A 75 3.72 -0.90 2.07
N ARG A 76 3.56 -0.69 3.39
CA ARG A 76 4.24 0.39 4.11
C ARG A 76 5.76 0.31 3.92
N ARG A 77 6.35 -0.88 4.07
CA ARG A 77 7.79 -1.07 3.90
C ARG A 77 8.23 -0.70 2.47
N ALA A 78 7.49 -1.13 1.45
CA ALA A 78 7.79 -0.80 0.06
C ALA A 78 7.67 0.71 -0.20
N ALA A 79 6.63 1.35 0.32
CA ALA A 79 6.43 2.80 0.22
C ALA A 79 7.57 3.59 0.85
N LEU A 80 7.98 3.23 2.08
CA LEU A 80 9.10 3.86 2.78
C LEU A 80 10.42 3.72 2.01
N ASN A 81 10.69 2.55 1.42
CA ASN A 81 11.89 2.35 0.61
C ASN A 81 11.91 3.28 -0.63
N VAL A 82 10.76 3.49 -1.27
CA VAL A 82 10.66 4.41 -2.42
C VAL A 82 10.83 5.86 -1.99
N LEU A 83 10.25 6.26 -0.85
CA LEU A 83 10.44 7.60 -0.29
C LEU A 83 11.90 7.87 0.09
N GLU A 84 12.59 6.88 0.67
CA GLU A 84 14.02 6.98 0.98
C GLU A 84 14.85 7.15 -0.29
N ALA A 85 14.66 6.30 -1.30
CA ALA A 85 15.39 6.39 -2.57
C ALA A 85 15.19 7.75 -3.26
N HIS A 86 13.98 8.32 -3.17
CA HIS A 86 13.69 9.65 -3.69
C HIS A 86 14.39 10.78 -2.90
N ARG A 87 14.49 10.64 -1.57
CA ARG A 87 15.22 11.59 -0.72
C ARG A 87 16.71 11.57 -1.03
N GLU A 88 17.29 10.38 -1.16
CA GLU A 88 18.71 10.20 -1.50
C GLU A 88 19.03 10.82 -2.87
N ALA A 89 18.17 10.58 -3.87
CA ALA A 89 18.33 11.17 -5.20
C ALA A 89 18.32 12.71 -5.17
N ALA A 90 17.45 13.32 -4.36
CA ALA A 90 17.35 14.78 -4.25
C ALA A 90 18.54 15.44 -3.53
N VAL A 91 19.31 14.68 -2.73
CA VAL A 91 20.52 15.17 -2.03
C VAL A 91 21.77 15.03 -2.90
N ALA A 92 21.74 14.15 -3.90
CA ALA A 92 22.84 13.90 -4.82
C ALA A 92 22.90 14.89 -6.00
N GLU A 93 21.85 15.68 -6.21
CA GLU A 93 21.75 16.79 -7.21
C GLU A 93 22.16 18.13 -6.61
#